data_AF-K2B8W0-F1
#
_entry.id   AF-K2B8W0-F1
#
_cell.length_a   1.000
_cell.length_b   1.000
_cell.length_c   1.000
_cell.angle_alpha   90.00
_cell.angle_beta   90.00
_cell.angle_gamma   90.00
#
_symmetry.space_group_name_H-M   'P 1'
#
loop_
_entity.id
_entity.type
_entity.pdbx_description
1 polymer ?
#
loop_
_entity_poly.entity_id
_entity_poly.type
_entity_poly.pdbx_seq_one_letter_code
_entity_poly.pdbx_strand_id
1 'polypeptide(L)'
;MTNWLSAAMLSLISFGLWGLFTKLTIAHIDSKSALIFQTIGVAIVGIITLSLMNFKPEMNMKGLSYGLLTGFAYGIGCFFYFLAADKGKLMTVVALTALYPLITIALSYFLLRENINLKQCCGIGFALIAIYLMI
;
A
#
# COMPACT_ATOMS: atom_id res chain seq x y z
N MET A 1 23.94 -9.31 -6.96
CA MET A 1 22.90 -8.43 -7.54
C MET A 1 21.63 -9.28 -7.72
N THR A 2 20.42 -8.73 -7.52
CA THR A 2 19.07 -9.38 -7.53
C THR A 2 18.50 -9.96 -6.21
N ASN A 3 18.40 -9.15 -5.15
CA ASN A 3 17.47 -9.40 -4.02
C ASN A 3 16.20 -8.51 -4.04
N TRP A 4 16.14 -7.51 -4.92
CA TRP A 4 14.98 -6.60 -4.96
C TRP A 4 13.77 -7.27 -5.61
N LEU A 5 13.98 -8.12 -6.62
CA LEU A 5 12.89 -8.79 -7.33
C LEU A 5 12.23 -9.84 -6.44
N SER A 6 13.00 -10.65 -5.73
CA SER A 6 12.48 -11.64 -4.78
C SER A 6 11.72 -10.96 -3.63
N ALA A 7 12.26 -9.86 -3.07
CA ALA A 7 11.56 -9.05 -2.07
C ALA A 7 10.26 -8.47 -2.62
N ALA A 8 10.25 -7.96 -3.85
CA ALA A 8 9.05 -7.44 -4.50
C ALA A 8 8.00 -8.53 -4.75
N MET A 9 8.40 -9.73 -5.18
CA MET A 9 7.50 -10.87 -5.35
C MET A 9 6.89 -11.32 -4.00
N LEU A 10 7.70 -11.36 -2.94
CA LEU A 10 7.20 -11.71 -1.60
C LEU A 10 6.24 -10.64 -1.07
N SER A 11 6.50 -9.35 -1.37
CA SER A 11 5.59 -8.26 -1.08
C SER A 11 4.27 -8.40 -1.85
N LEU A 12 4.31 -8.78 -3.13
CA LEU A 12 3.12 -9.01 -3.95
C LEU A 12 2.24 -10.12 -3.35
N ILE A 13 2.85 -11.24 -2.95
CA ILE A 13 2.14 -12.36 -2.28
C ILE A 13 1.53 -11.87 -0.97
N SER A 14 2.30 -11.15 -0.15
CA SER A 14 1.83 -10.59 1.12
C SER A 14 0.66 -9.64 0.94
N PHE A 15 0.68 -8.76 -0.07
CA PHE A 15 -0.44 -7.86 -0.39
C PHE A 15 -1.67 -8.61 -0.90
N GLY A 16 -1.49 -9.69 -1.66
CA GLY A 16 -2.59 -10.57 -2.05
C GLY A 16 -3.25 -11.26 -0.85
N LEU A 17 -2.45 -11.79 0.07
CA LEU A 17 -2.93 -12.36 1.34
C LEU A 17 -3.63 -11.32 2.22
N TRP A 18 -3.09 -10.11 2.28
CA TRP A 18 -3.71 -8.99 2.99
C TRP A 18 -5.12 -8.69 2.45
N GLY A 19 -5.31 -8.68 1.13
CA GLY A 19 -6.64 -8.53 0.52
C GLY A 19 -7.60 -9.66 0.90
N LEU A 20 -7.12 -10.92 0.87
CA LEU A 20 -7.92 -12.08 1.31
C LEU A 20 -8.32 -11.97 2.78
N PHE A 21 -7.37 -11.69 3.68
CA PHE A 21 -7.66 -11.57 5.10
C PHE A 21 -8.57 -10.37 5.39
N THR A 22 -8.40 -9.25 4.70
CA THR A 22 -9.35 -8.12 4.76
C THR A 22 -10.77 -8.60 4.51
N LYS A 23 -10.99 -9.39 3.45
CA LYS A 23 -12.30 -9.96 3.12
C LYS A 23 -12.91 -10.73 4.27
N LEU A 24 -12.11 -11.59 4.89
CA LEU A 24 -12.53 -12.43 6.01
C LEU A 24 -12.81 -11.58 7.24
N THR A 25 -11.98 -10.57 7.52
CA THR A 25 -12.14 -9.67 8.65
C THR A 25 -13.43 -8.86 8.57
N ILE A 26 -13.67 -8.15 7.47
CA ILE A 26 -14.86 -7.29 7.31
C ILE A 26 -16.18 -8.09 7.27
N ALA A 27 -16.11 -9.40 6.97
CA ALA A 27 -17.27 -10.28 7.05
C ALA A 27 -17.68 -10.62 8.48
N HIS A 28 -16.79 -10.44 9.46
CA HIS A 28 -17.01 -10.83 10.87
C HIS A 28 -17.01 -9.65 11.83
N ILE A 29 -16.31 -8.56 11.50
CA ILE A 29 -16.20 -7.37 12.36
C ILE A 29 -16.33 -6.10 11.53
N ASP A 30 -16.70 -5.00 12.17
CA ASP A 30 -16.87 -3.72 11.50
C ASP A 30 -15.53 -3.12 11.04
N SER A 31 -15.59 -2.27 10.01
CA SER A 31 -14.43 -1.56 9.43
C SER A 31 -13.51 -0.89 10.45
N LYS A 32 -14.05 -0.29 11.51
CA LYS A 32 -13.25 0.48 12.48
C LYS A 32 -12.44 -0.47 13.35
N SER A 33 -13.05 -1.56 13.80
CA SER A 33 -12.37 -2.63 14.51
C SER A 33 -11.32 -3.30 13.62
N ALA A 34 -11.65 -3.58 12.35
CA ALA A 34 -10.73 -4.16 11.38
C ALA A 34 -9.46 -3.31 11.20
N LEU A 35 -9.61 -1.99 11.08
CA LEU A 35 -8.49 -1.05 11.01
C LEU A 35 -7.58 -1.12 12.25
N ILE A 36 -8.17 -1.15 13.45
CA ILE A 36 -7.42 -1.23 14.71
C ILE A 36 -6.63 -2.54 14.77
N PHE A 37 -7.27 -3.68 14.51
CA PHE A 37 -6.62 -4.99 14.56
C PHE A 37 -5.52 -5.14 13.50
N GLN A 38 -5.73 -4.65 12.28
CA GLN A 38 -4.65 -4.59 11.29
C GLN A 38 -3.48 -3.75 11.79
N THR A 39 -3.75 -2.56 12.34
CA THR A 39 -2.69 -1.66 12.82
C THR A 39 -1.85 -2.33 13.90
N ILE A 40 -2.49 -3.05 14.83
CA ILE A 40 -1.80 -3.87 15.83
C ILE A 40 -0.94 -4.95 15.15
N GLY A 41 -1.49 -5.67 14.18
CA GLY A 41 -0.75 -6.70 13.42
C GLY A 41 0.49 -6.13 12.72
N VAL A 42 0.37 -4.98 12.06
CA VAL A 42 1.50 -4.28 11.40
C VAL A 42 2.54 -3.84 12.44
N ALA A 43 2.11 -3.30 13.58
CA ALA A 43 3.02 -2.89 14.65
C ALA A 43 3.82 -4.08 15.21
N ILE A 44 3.17 -5.23 15.43
CA ILE A 44 3.83 -6.46 15.88
C ILE A 44 4.91 -6.89 14.88
N VAL A 45 4.57 -6.97 13.59
CA VAL A 45 5.54 -7.33 12.53
C VAL A 45 6.71 -6.33 12.52
N GLY A 46 6.42 -5.04 12.61
CA GLY A 46 7.45 -3.99 12.68
C GLY A 46 8.41 -4.20 13.85
N ILE A 47 7.90 -4.43 15.06
CA ILE A 47 8.72 -4.66 16.27
C ILE A 47 9.58 -5.92 16.11
N ILE A 48 9.02 -7.02 15.59
CA ILE A 48 9.76 -8.26 15.34
C ILE A 48 10.89 -8.02 14.35
N THR A 49 10.62 -7.34 13.23
CA THR A 49 11.63 -7.02 12.22
C THR A 49 12.76 -6.16 12.80
N LEU A 50 12.44 -5.12 13.58
CA LEU A 50 13.45 -4.28 14.22
C LEU A 50 14.34 -5.07 15.20
N SER A 51 13.73 -6.01 15.94
CA SER A 51 14.43 -6.87 16.90
C SER A 51 15.38 -7.86 16.20
N LEU A 52 14.99 -8.40 15.05
CA LEU A 52 15.80 -9.36 14.29
C LEU A 52 16.97 -8.70 13.53
N MET A 53 16.85 -7.43 13.16
CA MET A 53 17.78 -6.76 12.24
C MET A 53 18.88 -5.93 12.92
N ASN A 54 19.11 -6.07 14.23
CA ASN A 54 20.05 -5.23 15.01
C ASN A 54 19.85 -3.73 14.71
N PHE A 55 18.58 -3.30 14.74
CA PHE A 55 18.19 -1.98 14.27
C PHE A 55 18.95 -0.85 14.99
N LYS A 56 19.59 0.02 14.20
CA LYS A 56 20.19 1.28 14.66
C LYS A 56 19.39 2.42 14.04
N PRO A 57 18.61 3.19 14.82
CA PRO A 57 17.83 4.28 14.27
C PRO A 57 18.72 5.32 13.60
N GLU A 58 18.51 5.58 12.31
CA GLU A 58 19.13 6.72 11.64
C GLU A 58 18.36 8.01 11.99
N MET A 59 19.02 8.95 12.65
CA MET A 59 18.41 10.19 13.13
C MET A 59 18.50 11.34 12.12
N ASN A 60 18.13 11.09 10.86
CA ASN A 60 17.99 12.15 9.87
C ASN A 60 16.62 12.83 10.00
N MET A 61 16.56 14.11 10.39
CA MET A 61 15.29 14.83 10.60
C MET A 61 14.38 14.84 9.37
N LYS A 62 14.95 14.94 8.16
CA LYS A 62 14.16 14.88 6.91
C LYS A 62 13.65 13.45 6.66
N GLY A 63 14.51 12.45 6.87
CA GLY A 63 14.12 11.05 6.75
C GLY A 63 12.99 10.68 7.72
N LEU A 64 13.08 11.16 8.95
CA LEU A 64 12.05 10.96 9.97
C LEU A 64 10.73 11.63 9.60
N SER A 65 10.76 12.88 9.12
CA SER A 65 9.53 13.56 8.70
C SER A 65 8.85 12.87 7.50
N TYR A 66 9.61 12.47 6.48
CA TYR A 66 9.06 11.70 5.36
C TYR A 66 8.56 10.31 5.77
N GLY A 67 9.25 9.65 6.71
CA GLY A 67 8.80 8.37 7.28
C GLY A 67 7.47 8.50 8.01
N LEU A 68 7.31 9.54 8.83
CA LEU A 68 6.06 9.84 9.52
C LEU A 68 4.92 10.17 8.54
N LEU A 69 5.19 11.00 7.53
CA LEU A 69 4.22 11.30 6.47
C LEU A 69 3.80 10.05 5.70
N THR A 70 4.74 9.13 5.44
CA THR A 70 4.46 7.85 4.79
C THR A 70 3.49 7.01 5.62
N GLY A 71 3.76 6.88 6.92
CA GLY A 71 2.87 6.16 7.85
C GLY A 71 1.49 6.81 7.97
N PHE A 72 1.43 8.14 8.05
CA PHE A 72 0.18 8.88 8.14
C PHE A 72 -0.69 8.70 6.89
N ALA A 73 -0.09 8.84 5.70
CA ALA A 73 -0.77 8.60 4.44
C ALA A 73 -1.29 7.16 4.32
N TYR A 74 -0.48 6.17 4.72
CA TYR A 74 -0.89 4.76 4.75
C TYR A 74 -2.07 4.52 5.70
N GLY A 75 -2.03 5.09 6.90
CA GLY A 75 -3.10 4.94 7.90
C GLY A 75 -4.43 5.54 7.44
N ILE A 76 -4.41 6.75 6.87
CA ILE A 76 -5.59 7.38 6.25
C ILE A 76 -6.11 6.52 5.09
N GLY A 77 -5.21 6.03 4.24
CA GLY A 77 -5.55 5.14 3.13
C GLY A 77 -6.24 3.87 3.61
N CYS A 78 -5.72 3.23 4.66
CA CYS A 78 -6.33 2.04 5.26
C CYS A 78 -7.73 2.35 5.82
N PHE A 79 -7.93 3.49 6.49
CA PHE A 79 -9.24 3.87 6.99
C PHE A 79 -10.30 3.94 5.89
N PHE A 80 -9.99 4.66 4.79
CA PHE A 80 -10.91 4.75 3.65
C PHE A 80 -11.05 3.44 2.89
N TYR A 81 -9.98 2.66 2.79
CA TYR A 81 -10.00 1.33 2.17
C TYR A 81 -10.96 0.40 2.90
N PHE A 82 -10.86 0.27 4.24
CA PHE A 82 -11.78 -0.57 5.01
C PHE A 82 -13.23 -0.08 4.90
N LEU A 83 -13.44 1.24 5.00
CA LEU A 83 -14.77 1.82 4.85
C LEU A 83 -15.39 1.52 3.48
N ALA A 84 -14.59 1.56 2.41
CA ALA A 84 -15.03 1.21 1.06
C ALA A 84 -15.23 -0.30 0.88
N ALA A 85 -14.34 -1.11 1.44
CA ALA A 85 -14.39 -2.57 1.38
C ALA A 85 -15.63 -3.14 2.07
N ASP A 86 -16.06 -2.53 3.16
CA ASP A 86 -17.23 -2.91 3.95
C ASP A 86 -18.56 -2.52 3.26
N LYS A 87 -18.55 -1.41 2.50
CA LYS A 87 -19.73 -0.93 1.76
C LYS A 87 -19.85 -1.46 0.34
N GLY A 88 -18.74 -1.90 -0.26
CA GLY A 88 -18.63 -2.22 -1.67
C GLY A 88 -18.16 -3.65 -1.94
N LYS A 89 -18.04 -3.99 -3.23
CA LYS A 89 -17.40 -5.25 -3.63
C LYS A 89 -15.91 -5.15 -3.36
N LEU A 90 -15.39 -5.95 -2.42
CA LEU A 90 -13.96 -5.91 -2.07
C LEU A 90 -13.02 -6.04 -3.29
N MET A 91 -13.32 -6.94 -4.24
CA MET A 91 -12.48 -7.12 -5.43
C MET A 91 -12.35 -5.83 -6.24
N THR A 92 -13.44 -5.09 -6.40
CA THR A 92 -13.48 -3.77 -7.05
C THR A 92 -12.65 -2.76 -6.27
N VAL A 93 -12.77 -2.73 -4.94
CA VAL A 93 -12.02 -1.80 -4.07
C VAL A 93 -10.52 -2.08 -4.14
N VAL A 94 -10.10 -3.35 -4.06
CA VAL A 94 -8.70 -3.77 -4.18
C VAL A 94 -8.13 -3.41 -5.56
N ALA A 95 -8.86 -3.73 -6.63
CA ALA A 95 -8.43 -3.42 -8.00
C ALA A 95 -8.26 -1.90 -8.20
N LEU A 96 -9.24 -1.10 -7.77
CA LEU A 96 -9.18 0.35 -7.90
C LEU A 96 -8.05 0.96 -7.07
N THR A 97 -7.87 0.52 -5.83
CA THR A 97 -6.82 1.06 -4.94
C THR A 97 -5.42 0.65 -5.35
N ALA A 98 -5.25 -0.44 -6.11
CA ALA A 98 -3.97 -0.80 -6.73
C ALA A 98 -3.46 0.22 -7.77
N LEU A 99 -4.25 1.24 -8.14
CA LEU A 99 -3.82 2.39 -8.96
C LEU A 99 -3.03 3.45 -8.20
N TYR A 100 -2.78 3.29 -6.90
CA TYR A 100 -1.98 4.26 -6.15
C TYR A 100 -0.62 4.61 -6.81
N PRO A 101 0.08 3.72 -7.56
CA PRO A 101 1.30 4.12 -8.27
C PRO A 101 1.08 5.22 -9.31
N LEU A 102 -0.13 5.35 -9.88
CA LEU A 102 -0.47 6.45 -10.78
C LEU A 102 -0.42 7.80 -10.06
N ILE A 103 -0.94 7.84 -8.83
CA ILE A 103 -0.89 9.04 -7.99
C ILE A 103 0.57 9.35 -7.65
N THR A 104 1.39 8.35 -7.33
CA THR A 104 2.82 8.53 -7.09
C THR A 104 3.52 9.11 -8.32
N ILE A 105 3.28 8.57 -9.52
CA ILE A 105 3.88 9.09 -10.77
C ILE A 105 3.47 10.55 -11.02
N ALA A 106 2.18 10.87 -10.85
CA ALA A 106 1.69 12.23 -11.00
C ALA A 106 2.34 13.19 -10.00
N LEU A 107 2.41 12.81 -8.71
CA LEU A 107 3.05 13.61 -7.68
C LEU A 107 4.55 13.77 -7.93
N SER A 108 5.26 12.72 -8.37
CA SER A 108 6.66 12.80 -8.76
C SER A 108 6.87 13.78 -9.93
N TYR A 109 5.99 13.76 -10.92
CA TYR A 109 6.05 14.71 -12.03
C TYR A 109 5.83 16.16 -11.55
N PHE A 110 4.80 16.42 -10.74
CA PHE A 110 4.47 17.78 -10.31
C PHE A 110 5.39 18.35 -9.22
N LEU A 111 5.77 17.54 -8.22
CA LEU A 111 6.52 17.98 -7.04
C LEU A 111 8.03 17.79 -7.21
N LEU A 112 8.45 16.65 -7.77
CA LEU A 112 9.87 16.32 -7.94
C LEU A 112 10.41 16.71 -9.33
N ARG A 113 9.52 17.14 -10.24
CA ARG A 113 9.85 17.50 -11.63
C ARG A 113 10.53 16.36 -12.39
N GLU A 114 10.19 15.12 -12.06
CA GLU A 114 10.66 13.94 -12.77
C GLU A 114 10.00 13.86 -14.15
N ASN A 115 10.76 13.55 -15.19
CA ASN A 115 10.21 13.42 -16.54
C ASN A 115 9.48 12.07 -16.72
N ILE A 116 8.23 12.12 -17.20
CA ILE A 116 7.48 10.93 -17.59
C ILE A 116 7.83 10.58 -19.03
N ASN A 117 8.25 9.35 -19.28
CA ASN A 117 8.53 8.85 -20.63
C ASN A 117 7.30 8.18 -21.27
N LEU A 118 7.36 7.99 -22.60
CA LEU A 118 6.26 7.39 -23.36
C LEU A 118 5.87 5.98 -22.86
N LYS A 119 6.85 5.18 -22.43
CA LYS A 119 6.60 3.81 -21.93
C LYS A 119 5.79 3.83 -20.64
N GLN A 120 6.09 4.77 -19.74
CA GLN A 120 5.31 4.97 -18.52
C GLN A 120 3.88 5.37 -18.86
N CYS A 121 3.68 6.33 -19.78
CA CYS A 121 2.33 6.71 -20.23
C CYS A 121 1.55 5.51 -20.80
N CYS A 122 2.17 4.67 -21.64
CA CYS A 122 1.53 3.45 -22.14
C CYS A 122 1.19 2.48 -21.01
N GLY A 123 2.10 2.29 -20.05
CA GLY A 123 1.87 1.44 -18.87
C GLY A 123 0.69 1.93 -18.01
N ILE A 124 0.57 3.25 -17.82
CA ILE A 124 -0.58 3.87 -17.15
C ILE A 124 -1.87 3.56 -17.92
N GLY A 125 -1.87 3.73 -19.25
CA GLY A 125 -3.02 3.39 -20.09
C GLY A 125 -3.45 1.93 -19.96
N PHE A 126 -2.50 1.00 -20.03
CA PHE A 126 -2.80 -0.43 -19.85
C PHE A 126 -3.29 -0.78 -18.44
N ALA A 127 -2.74 -0.15 -17.40
CA ALA A 127 -3.20 -0.37 -16.02
C ALA A 127 -4.66 0.09 -15.84
N LEU A 128 -5.03 1.24 -16.41
CA LEU A 128 -6.41 1.74 -16.38
C LEU A 128 -7.36 0.79 -17.12
N ILE A 129 -6.97 0.28 -18.30
CA ILE A 129 -7.76 -0.69 -19.06
C ILE A 129 -7.92 -1.99 -18.27
N ALA A 130 -6.84 -2.54 -17.71
CA ALA A 130 -6.87 -3.78 -16.95
C ALA A 130 -7.84 -3.68 -15.77
N ILE A 131 -7.83 -2.56 -15.05
CA ILE A 131 -8.72 -2.38 -13.89
C ILE A 131 -10.16 -2.15 -14.31
N TYR A 132 -10.41 -1.40 -15.39
CA TYR A 132 -11.76 -1.30 -15.95
C TYR A 132 -12.36 -2.68 -16.28
N LEU A 133 -11.54 -3.64 -16.76
CA LEU A 133 -11.97 -5.01 -17.05
C LEU A 133 -12.14 -5.90 -15.79
N MET A 134 -11.50 -5.56 -14.67
CA MET A 134 -11.57 -6.33 -13.42
C MET A 134 -12.74 -5.92 -12.52
N ILE A 135 -13.32 -4.74 -12.73
CA ILE A 135 -14.43 -4.17 -11.95
C ILE A 135 -15.77 -4.68 -12.46
#